data_AF-A0A1Y5E6C9-F1
#
_entry.id   AF-A0A1Y5E6C9-F1
#
_cell.length_a   1.000
_cell.length_b   1.000
_cell.length_c   1.000
_cell.angle_alpha   90.00
_cell.angle_beta   90.00
_cell.angle_gamma   90.00
#
_symmetry.space_group_name_H-M   'P 1'
#
loop_
_entity.id
_entity.type
_entity.pdbx_description
1 polymer ?
#
loop_
_entity_poly.entity_id
_entity_poly.type
_entity_poly.pdbx_seq_one_letter_code
_entity_poly.pdbx_strand_id
1 'polypeptide(L)'
;MNLDKSTKRIAKRVKKGFQGYPQISLAYFGESVNCATQVVVGFIQEEGAAAQEQTFSSKDDARKDETIQTTLLKIIERADAKTVLEIAGVALIK
;
A
#
# COMPACT_ATOMS: atom_id res chain seq x y z
N MET A 1 -12.60 -6.50 -8.94
CA MET A 1 -11.75 -7.67 -8.64
C MET A 1 -11.96 -7.87 -7.15
N ASN A 2 -12.49 -9.02 -6.72
CA ASN A 2 -13.00 -9.15 -5.35
C ASN A 2 -11.96 -8.75 -4.27
N LEU A 3 -12.41 -7.97 -3.28
CA LEU A 3 -11.62 -7.40 -2.19
C LEU A 3 -10.70 -8.43 -1.51
N ASP A 4 -11.23 -9.58 -1.11
CA ASP A 4 -10.47 -10.65 -0.44
C ASP A 4 -9.32 -11.19 -1.30
N LYS A 5 -9.49 -11.20 -2.62
CA LYS A 5 -8.43 -11.64 -3.53
C LYS A 5 -7.30 -10.62 -3.57
N SER A 6 -7.65 -9.34 -3.65
CA SER A 6 -6.66 -8.25 -3.68
C SER A 6 -5.86 -8.19 -2.39
N THR A 7 -6.53 -8.16 -1.23
CA THR A 7 -5.88 -8.10 0.09
C THR A 7 -4.99 -9.31 0.36
N LYS A 8 -5.44 -10.54 0.06
CA LYS A 8 -4.62 -11.76 0.20
C LYS A 8 -3.36 -11.73 -0.67
N ARG A 9 -3.47 -11.21 -1.90
CA ARG A 9 -2.31 -11.11 -2.81
C ARG A 9 -1.30 -10.07 -2.30
N ILE A 10 -1.76 -8.92 -1.83
CA ILE A 10 -0.91 -7.89 -1.20
C ILE A 10 -0.23 -8.46 0.05
N ALA A 11 -0.97 -9.06 0.97
CA ALA A 11 -0.42 -9.67 2.18
C ALA A 11 0.65 -10.74 1.88
N LYS A 12 0.43 -11.56 0.84
CA LYS A 12 1.44 -12.54 0.38
C LYS A 12 2.71 -11.86 -0.12
N ARG A 13 2.61 -10.69 -0.75
CA ARG A 13 3.76 -9.91 -1.22
C ARG A 13 4.52 -9.28 -0.06
N VAL A 14 3.81 -8.72 0.92
CA VAL A 14 4.39 -8.18 2.16
C VAL A 14 5.16 -9.25 2.93
N LYS A 15 4.58 -10.45 3.07
CA LYS A 15 5.21 -11.59 3.78
C LYS A 15 6.54 -12.05 3.16
N LYS A 16 6.82 -11.73 1.89
CA LYS A 16 8.10 -12.09 1.26
C LYS A 16 9.29 -11.27 1.79
N GLY A 17 9.04 -10.18 2.51
CA GLY A 17 10.07 -9.28 3.01
C GLY A 17 10.81 -8.55 1.90
N PHE A 18 11.97 -7.98 2.24
CA PHE A 18 12.79 -7.22 1.31
C PHE A 18 13.48 -8.15 0.30
N GLN A 19 13.28 -7.90 -0.99
CA GLN A 19 13.86 -8.63 -2.12
C GLN A 19 14.57 -7.69 -3.12
N GLY A 20 14.93 -6.48 -2.68
CA GLY A 20 15.53 -5.44 -3.51
C GLY A 20 14.50 -4.49 -4.15
N TYR A 21 14.95 -3.76 -5.16
CA TYR A 21 14.16 -2.73 -5.85
C TYR A 21 13.73 -3.18 -7.26
N PRO A 22 12.59 -2.68 -7.78
CA PRO A 22 11.78 -1.59 -7.24
C PRO A 22 11.00 -1.96 -5.97
N GLN A 23 10.82 -1.00 -5.07
CA GLN A 23 10.11 -1.17 -3.81
C GLN A 23 8.82 -0.36 -3.81
N ILE A 24 7.73 -0.97 -3.36
CA ILE A 24 6.49 -0.28 -3.00
C ILE A 24 6.33 -0.29 -1.48
N SER A 25 5.95 0.84 -0.90
CA SER A 25 5.50 0.94 0.49
C SER A 25 4.03 1.35 0.56
N LEU A 26 3.30 0.82 1.52
CA LEU A 26 1.91 1.16 1.83
C LEU A 26 1.84 1.67 3.27
N ALA A 27 1.35 2.88 3.46
CA ALA A 27 1.18 3.49 4.78
C ALA A 27 -0.26 4.00 4.91
N TYR A 28 -0.97 3.56 5.96
CA TYR A 28 -2.37 3.90 6.17
C TYR A 28 -2.51 5.02 7.21
N PHE A 29 -3.38 5.97 6.94
CA PHE A 29 -3.65 7.12 7.80
C PHE A 29 -5.16 7.33 8.00
N GLY A 30 -5.54 7.92 9.12
CA GLY A 30 -6.93 8.30 9.38
C GLY A 30 -7.10 9.15 10.62
N GLU A 31 -8.32 9.60 10.89
CA GLU A 31 -8.66 10.37 12.10
C GLU A 31 -8.66 9.49 13.37
N SER A 32 -8.69 8.16 13.21
CA SER A 32 -8.55 7.21 14.30
C SER A 32 -7.69 6.03 13.88
N VAL A 33 -7.09 5.35 14.86
CA VAL A 33 -6.30 4.12 14.63
C VAL A 33 -7.13 2.95 14.09
N ASN A 34 -8.46 3.05 14.18
CA ASN A 34 -9.38 1.99 13.78
C ASN A 34 -9.86 2.12 12.34
N CYS A 35 -9.79 3.29 11.73
CA CYS A 35 -10.29 3.56 10.39
C CYS A 35 -9.25 4.34 9.57
N ALA A 36 -8.71 3.69 8.53
CA ALA A 36 -7.78 4.33 7.61
C ALA A 36 -8.58 5.04 6.51
N THR A 37 -8.72 6.35 6.58
CA THR A 37 -9.37 7.14 5.51
C THR A 37 -8.42 7.46 4.36
N GLN A 38 -7.12 7.18 4.51
CA GLN A 38 -6.11 7.41 3.49
C GLN A 38 -5.07 6.28 3.44
N VAL A 39 -4.49 6.08 2.26
CA VAL A 39 -3.29 5.26 2.05
C VAL A 39 -2.31 6.03 1.18
N VAL A 40 -1.07 6.12 1.64
CA VAL A 40 0.06 6.64 0.86
C VAL A 40 0.83 5.45 0.29
N VAL A 41 1.02 5.48 -1.03
CA VAL A 41 1.83 4.52 -1.76
C VAL A 41 3.15 5.18 -2.07
N GLY A 42 4.23 4.67 -1.49
CA GLY A 42 5.59 5.06 -1.83
C GLY A 42 6.18 4.12 -2.89
N PHE A 43 6.96 4.67 -3.81
CA PHE A 43 7.71 3.94 -4.82
C PHE A 43 9.17 4.38 -4.82
N ILE A 44 10.09 3.41 -4.74
CA ILE A 44 11.53 3.63 -4.85
C ILE A 44 12.06 2.73 -5.97
N GLN A 45 12.64 3.33 -7.00
CA GLN A 45 13.12 2.62 -8.20
C GLN A 45 14.38 1.79 -7.93
N GLU A 46 15.31 2.34 -7.15
CA GLU A 46 16.61 1.75 -6.84
C GLU A 46 17.16 2.29 -5.52
N GLU A 47 18.22 1.67 -5.01
CA GLU A 47 18.81 2.06 -3.73
C GLU A 47 19.34 3.50 -3.76
N GLY A 48 18.99 4.29 -2.75
CA GLY A 48 19.37 5.70 -2.67
C GLY A 48 18.55 6.65 -3.55
N ALA A 49 17.64 6.13 -4.40
CA ALA A 49 16.73 6.98 -5.16
C ALA A 49 15.68 7.65 -4.25
N ALA A 50 15.23 8.84 -4.66
CA ALA A 50 14.16 9.54 -3.99
C ALA A 50 12.84 8.77 -4.12
N ALA A 51 12.05 8.73 -3.04
CA ALA A 51 10.73 8.13 -3.05
C ALA A 51 9.74 9.01 -3.82
N GLN A 52 8.93 8.38 -4.66
CA GLN A 52 7.73 8.99 -5.24
C GLN A 52 6.52 8.55 -4.42
N GLU A 53 5.60 9.47 -4.14
CA GLU A 53 4.43 9.19 -3.31
C GLU A 53 3.14 9.50 -4.05
N GLN A 54 2.13 8.64 -3.84
CA GLN A 54 0.77 8.87 -4.29
C GLN A 54 -0.21 8.56 -3.17
N THR A 55 -1.12 9.48 -2.88
CA THR A 55 -2.14 9.31 -1.84
C THR A 55 -3.48 8.95 -2.46
N PHE A 56 -4.16 7.97 -1.87
CA PHE A 56 -5.55 7.65 -2.13
C PHE A 56 -6.38 7.89 -0.88
N SER A 57 -7.54 8.50 -1.06
CA SER A 57 -8.49 8.74 0.04
C SER A 57 -9.74 7.88 -0.14
N SER A 58 -10.30 7.43 0.97
CA SER A 58 -11.59 6.76 1.03
C SER A 58 -12.52 7.54 1.97
N LYS A 59 -13.84 7.42 1.72
CA LYS A 59 -14.85 7.94 2.65
C LYS A 59 -14.99 7.06 3.90
N ASP A 60 -14.59 5.79 3.77
CA ASP A 60 -14.61 4.78 4.83
C ASP A 60 -13.18 4.26 5.05
N ASP A 61 -13.04 2.99 5.42
CA ASP A 61 -11.74 2.34 5.61
C ASP A 61 -11.14 1.91 4.26
N ALA A 62 -10.07 2.57 3.82
CA ALA A 62 -9.32 2.29 2.61
C ALA A 62 -8.76 0.85 2.54
N ARG A 63 -8.61 0.17 3.69
CA ARG A 63 -8.23 -1.25 3.75
C ARG A 63 -9.36 -2.18 3.29
N LYS A 64 -10.60 -1.70 3.33
CA LYS A 64 -11.83 -2.42 2.96
C LYS A 64 -12.43 -1.93 1.63
N ASP A 65 -11.87 -0.91 1.02
CA ASP A 65 -12.33 -0.36 -0.26
C ASP A 65 -11.83 -1.23 -1.43
N GLU A 66 -12.74 -1.88 -2.15
CA GLU A 66 -12.39 -2.77 -3.27
C GLU A 66 -11.63 -2.04 -4.38
N THR A 67 -11.99 -0.79 -4.65
CA THR A 67 -11.39 0.02 -5.72
C THR A 67 -9.95 0.36 -5.35
N ILE A 68 -9.72 0.79 -4.11
CA ILE A 68 -8.38 1.09 -3.61
C ILE A 68 -7.53 -0.18 -3.60
N GLN A 69 -7.99 -1.27 -2.98
CA GLN A 69 -7.21 -2.50 -2.90
C GLN A 69 -6.87 -3.09 -4.27
N THR A 70 -7.80 -3.02 -5.23
CA THR A 70 -7.53 -3.42 -6.62
C THR A 70 -6.49 -2.51 -7.29
N THR A 71 -6.54 -1.21 -7.01
CA THR A 71 -5.60 -0.23 -7.57
C THR A 71 -4.19 -0.43 -6.99
N LEU A 72 -4.07 -0.61 -5.67
CA LEU A 72 -2.79 -0.89 -5.02
C LEU A 72 -2.12 -2.13 -5.60
N LEU A 73 -2.89 -3.21 -5.80
CA LEU A 73 -2.37 -4.43 -6.40
C LEU A 73 -1.89 -4.20 -7.84
N LYS A 74 -2.65 -3.44 -8.65
CA LYS A 74 -2.24 -3.09 -10.02
C LYS A 74 -0.98 -2.23 -10.04
N ILE A 75 -0.80 -1.32 -9.08
CA ILE A 75 0.43 -0.52 -8.95
C ILE A 75 1.61 -1.46 -8.65
N ILE A 76 1.46 -2.36 -7.67
CA ILE A 76 2.50 -3.34 -7.32
C ILE A 76 2.89 -4.21 -8.53
N GLU A 77 1.90 -4.67 -9.31
CA GLU A 77 2.12 -5.49 -10.51
C GLU A 77 2.79 -4.69 -11.63
N ARG A 78 2.32 -3.47 -11.92
CA ARG A 78 2.88 -2.62 -13.00
C ARG A 78 4.26 -2.05 -12.69
N ALA A 79 4.57 -1.86 -11.42
CA ALA A 79 5.89 -1.44 -10.97
C ALA A 79 6.93 -2.57 -11.02
N ASP A 80 6.51 -3.81 -11.35
CA ASP A 80 7.32 -5.02 -11.24
C ASP A 80 8.08 -5.06 -9.89
N ALA A 81 7.40 -4.64 -8.83
CA ALA A 81 8.03 -4.43 -7.54
C ALA A 81 8.73 -5.73 -7.13
N LYS A 82 9.94 -5.67 -6.59
CA LYS A 82 10.55 -6.84 -5.93
C LYS A 82 10.06 -6.91 -4.50
N THR A 83 10.04 -5.76 -3.84
CA THR A 83 9.63 -5.60 -2.44
C THR A 83 8.28 -4.89 -2.33
N VAL A 84 7.43 -5.37 -1.43
CA VAL A 84 6.25 -4.64 -0.95
C VAL A 84 6.35 -4.55 0.57
N LEU A 85 6.33 -3.34 1.11
CA LEU A 85 6.29 -3.07 2.55
C LEU A 85 4.93 -2.50 2.91
N GLU A 86 4.42 -2.88 4.07
CA GLU A 86 3.20 -2.30 4.64
C GLU A 86 3.50 -1.88 6.07
N ILE A 87 3.27 -0.61 6.39
CA ILE A 87 3.38 -0.11 7.75
C ILE A 87 2.19 -0.63 8.54
N ALA A 88 2.45 -1.34 9.63
CA ALA A 88 1.40 -1.92 10.46
C ALA A 88 0.57 -0.84 11.16
N GLY A 89 -0.75 -1.00 11.11
CA GLY A 89 -1.70 -0.10 11.78
C GLY A 89 -2.11 1.10 10.94
N VAL A 90 -2.71 2.09 11.61
CA VAL A 90 -3.18 3.34 11.00
C VAL A 90 -2.58 4.49 11.80
N ALA A 91 -1.85 5.37 11.14
CA ALA A 91 -1.31 6.58 11.74
C ALA A 91 -2.36 7.70 11.77
N LEU A 92 -2.33 8.55 12.80
CA LEU A 92 -3.27 9.65 12.92
C LEU A 92 -2.89 10.79 11.97
N ILE A 93 -3.87 11.28 11.19
CA ILE A 93 -3.75 12.53 10.43
C ILE A 93 -3.83 13.67 11.45
N LYS A 94 -2.84 14.57 11.43
CA LYS A 94 -2.83 15.79 12.24
C LYS A 94 -3.49 16.94 11.51
#